data_AF-A0A2L0ELJ8-F1
#
_entry.id   AF-A0A2L0ELJ8-F1
#
_cell.length_a   1.000
_cell.length_b   1.000
_cell.length_c   1.000
_cell.angle_alpha   90.00
_cell.angle_beta   90.00
_cell.angle_gamma   90.00
#
_symmetry.space_group_name_H-M   'P 1'
#
loop_
_entity.id
_entity.type
_entity.pdbx_description
1 polymer ?
#
loop_
_entity_poly.entity_id
_entity_poly.type
_entity_poly.pdbx_seq_one_letter_code
_entity_poly.pdbx_strand_id
1 'polypeptide(L)'
;MPHQDQPLTNDDEEDEVLLSEEDEDLLEWASTAELYAVGYIRILADAIERGDDDLQVDPMAWENTLTAVEWAMLEHIRGRLHGPTAITVEDVERMRRLRGLGSSALSGGERSPELGTLALRCMESLFGPDWKRAAREAASYARALSQVVHPRSGTEQEPR
;
A
#
# COMPACT_ATOMS: atom_id res chain seq x y z
N MET A 1 -8.01 69.89 -2.21
CA MET A 1 -8.98 69.43 -1.19
C MET A 1 -9.70 68.20 -1.75
N PRO A 2 -9.97 67.19 -0.92
CA PRO A 2 -9.70 65.77 -1.14
C PRO A 2 -10.97 64.94 -1.33
N HIS A 3 -10.80 63.62 -1.55
CA HIS A 3 -11.66 62.45 -1.25
C HIS A 3 -11.31 61.37 -2.31
N GLN A 4 -10.34 60.48 -2.06
CA GLN A 4 -10.49 59.21 -1.34
C GLN A 4 -11.79 58.48 -1.67
N ASP A 5 -11.68 57.45 -2.50
CA ASP A 5 -12.40 56.18 -2.38
C ASP A 5 -11.53 55.10 -3.07
N GLN A 6 -10.55 54.59 -2.30
CA GLN A 6 -10.02 53.25 -2.57
C GLN A 6 -10.97 52.27 -1.86
N PRO A 7 -11.55 51.28 -2.55
CA PRO A 7 -12.00 50.09 -1.87
C PRO A 7 -10.77 49.21 -1.62
N LEU A 8 -10.31 49.22 -0.37
CA LEU A 8 -9.74 48.04 0.26
C LEU A 8 -10.91 47.10 0.53
N THR A 9 -10.87 45.87 0.03
CA THR A 9 -11.16 44.64 0.78
C THR A 9 -10.93 43.43 -0.10
N ASN A 10 -9.96 42.62 0.31
CA ASN A 10 -9.85 41.17 0.19
C ASN A 10 -10.95 40.46 -0.61
N ASP A 11 -10.59 39.95 -1.78
CA ASP A 11 -11.09 38.67 -2.28
C ASP A 11 -9.85 37.87 -2.72
N ASP A 12 -8.95 37.61 -1.75
CA ASP A 12 -8.21 36.35 -1.78
C ASP A 12 -9.24 35.30 -1.37
N GLU A 13 -10.16 34.98 -2.29
CA GLU A 13 -10.77 33.66 -2.29
C GLU A 13 -9.57 32.74 -2.52
N GLU A 14 -8.98 32.27 -1.41
CA GLU A 14 -8.22 31.04 -1.42
C GLU A 14 -9.17 30.04 -2.07
N ASP A 15 -8.98 29.81 -3.37
CA ASP A 15 -9.52 28.67 -4.09
C ASP A 15 -8.97 27.45 -3.33
N GLU A 16 -9.62 27.09 -2.22
CA GLU A 16 -9.61 25.73 -1.72
C GLU A 16 -10.11 24.93 -2.91
N VAL A 17 -9.18 24.40 -3.70
CA VAL A 17 -9.48 23.46 -4.78
C VAL A 17 -10.04 22.24 -4.08
N LEU A 18 -11.34 22.29 -3.78
CA LEU A 18 -12.10 21.19 -3.22
C LEU A 18 -11.95 20.05 -4.21
N LEU A 19 -11.36 18.95 -3.74
CA LEU A 19 -11.22 17.74 -4.53
C LEU A 19 -12.62 17.26 -4.90
N SER A 20 -12.75 16.59 -6.04
CA SER A 20 -14.00 15.91 -6.34
C SER A 20 -14.22 14.78 -5.31
N GLU A 21 -15.47 14.46 -4.97
CA GLU A 21 -15.77 13.34 -4.05
C GLU A 21 -15.11 12.03 -4.53
N GLU A 22 -15.02 11.84 -5.86
CA GLU A 22 -14.33 10.70 -6.47
C GLU A 22 -12.81 10.71 -6.19
N ASP A 23 -12.16 11.88 -6.22
CA ASP A 23 -10.74 11.99 -5.89
C ASP A 23 -10.48 11.75 -4.40
N GLU A 24 -11.38 12.20 -3.51
CA GLU A 24 -11.29 11.95 -2.07
C GLU A 24 -11.43 10.45 -1.74
N ASP A 25 -12.43 9.79 -2.33
CA ASP A 25 -12.64 8.35 -2.20
C ASP A 25 -11.42 7.55 -2.70
N LEU A 26 -10.82 7.98 -3.81
CA LEU A 26 -9.61 7.36 -4.36
C LEU A 26 -8.40 7.54 -3.44
N LEU A 27 -8.24 8.70 -2.81
CA LEU A 27 -7.14 8.97 -1.87
C LEU A 27 -7.31 8.20 -0.54
N GLU A 28 -8.53 8.08 -0.04
CA GLU A 28 -8.83 7.24 1.14
C GLU A 28 -8.55 5.76 0.83
N TRP A 29 -8.99 5.30 -0.35
CA TRP A 29 -8.73 3.94 -0.80
C TRP A 29 -7.22 3.68 -0.99
N ALA A 30 -6.47 4.65 -1.52
CA ALA A 30 -5.02 4.56 -1.67
C ALA A 30 -4.30 4.38 -0.34
N SER A 31 -4.69 5.14 0.70
CA SER A 31 -4.16 4.99 2.06
C SER A 31 -4.44 3.59 2.62
N THR A 32 -5.62 3.06 2.34
CA THR A 32 -6.00 1.70 2.72
C THR A 32 -5.18 0.63 1.97
N ALA A 33 -4.89 0.86 0.68
CA ALA A 33 -4.07 -0.04 -0.12
C ALA A 33 -2.63 -0.14 0.41
N GLU A 34 -2.05 0.95 0.91
CA GLU A 34 -0.72 0.95 1.53
C GLU A 34 -0.66 0.05 2.76
N LEU A 35 -1.69 0.09 3.61
CA LEU A 35 -1.80 -0.81 4.76
C LEU A 35 -1.83 -2.28 4.31
N TYR A 36 -2.67 -2.62 3.32
CA TYR A 36 -2.74 -3.98 2.81
C TYR A 36 -1.44 -4.44 2.14
N ALA A 37 -0.76 -3.55 1.40
CA ALA A 37 0.52 -3.86 0.79
C ALA A 37 1.53 -4.26 1.85
N VAL A 38 1.69 -3.49 2.92
CA VAL A 38 2.63 -3.84 4.00
C VAL A 38 2.26 -5.16 4.65
N GLY A 39 0.96 -5.45 4.82
CA GLY A 39 0.49 -6.75 5.30
C GLY A 39 0.92 -7.91 4.39
N TYR A 40 0.66 -7.81 3.09
CA TYR A 40 1.05 -8.85 2.12
C TYR A 40 2.56 -8.99 1.97
N ILE A 41 3.29 -7.87 1.89
CA ILE A 41 4.75 -7.85 1.85
C ILE A 41 5.33 -8.54 3.09
N ARG A 42 4.76 -8.30 4.27
CA ARG A 42 5.20 -8.97 5.50
C ARG A 42 4.93 -10.46 5.49
N ILE A 43 3.74 -10.89 5.06
CA ILE A 43 3.38 -12.31 4.96
C ILE A 43 4.34 -13.04 4.02
N LEU A 44 4.59 -12.45 2.84
CA LEU A 44 5.52 -12.99 1.84
C LEU A 44 6.95 -13.04 2.38
N ALA A 45 7.44 -11.97 3.02
CA ALA A 45 8.78 -11.94 3.61
C ALA A 45 8.94 -13.01 4.72
N ASP A 46 7.95 -13.16 5.60
CA ASP A 46 7.94 -14.18 6.64
C ASP A 46 8.00 -15.61 6.05
N ALA A 47 7.26 -15.87 4.97
CA ALA A 47 7.27 -17.18 4.30
C ALA A 47 8.63 -17.48 3.66
N ILE A 48 9.26 -16.48 3.03
CA ILE A 48 10.61 -16.59 2.45
C ILE A 48 11.65 -16.86 3.55
N GLU A 49 11.60 -16.12 4.66
CA GLU A 49 12.52 -16.30 5.79
C GLU A 49 12.42 -17.71 6.40
N ARG A 50 11.22 -18.30 6.42
CA ARG A 50 11.01 -19.69 6.87
C ARG A 50 11.37 -20.75 5.83
N GLY A 51 11.50 -20.37 4.56
CA GLY A 51 11.71 -21.29 3.45
C GLY A 51 10.43 -22.04 3.04
N ASP A 52 9.25 -21.46 3.28
CA ASP A 52 7.97 -22.09 2.97
C ASP A 52 7.74 -22.15 1.45
N ASP A 53 7.25 -23.27 0.91
CA ASP A 53 6.87 -23.38 -0.51
C ASP A 53 5.59 -22.57 -0.81
N ASP A 54 4.65 -22.53 0.15
CA ASP A 54 3.46 -21.69 0.10
C ASP A 54 3.75 -20.31 0.72
N LEU A 55 3.69 -19.27 -0.11
CA LEU A 55 3.94 -17.89 0.29
C LEU A 55 2.72 -17.23 0.96
N GLN A 56 1.56 -17.90 0.99
CA GLN A 56 0.36 -17.49 1.72
C GLN A 56 -0.22 -16.12 1.30
N VAL A 57 0.13 -15.67 0.10
CA VAL A 57 -0.42 -14.46 -0.52
C VAL A 57 -1.08 -14.88 -1.84
N ASP A 58 -2.30 -14.40 -2.07
CA ASP A 58 -2.97 -14.62 -3.34
C ASP A 58 -2.28 -13.77 -4.44
N PRO A 59 -1.87 -14.36 -5.59
CA PRO A 59 -1.19 -13.62 -6.65
C PRO A 59 -2.00 -12.43 -7.20
N MET A 60 -3.33 -12.54 -7.26
CA MET A 60 -4.18 -11.46 -7.76
C MET A 60 -4.28 -10.33 -6.75
N ALA A 61 -4.42 -10.65 -5.46
CA ALA A 61 -4.40 -9.68 -4.37
C ALA A 61 -3.05 -8.94 -4.33
N TRP A 62 -1.94 -9.63 -4.54
CA TRP A 62 -0.62 -9.03 -4.65
C TRP A 62 -0.53 -8.00 -5.78
N GLU A 63 -0.89 -8.39 -7.01
CA GLU A 63 -0.81 -7.50 -8.17
C GLU A 63 -1.72 -6.28 -8.05
N ASN A 64 -2.97 -6.49 -7.63
CA ASN A 64 -3.93 -5.39 -7.47
C ASN A 64 -3.46 -4.41 -6.40
N THR A 65 -3.02 -4.91 -5.24
CA THR A 65 -2.61 -4.06 -4.12
C THR A 65 -1.34 -3.29 -4.43
N LEU A 66 -0.32 -3.93 -5.03
CA LEU A 66 0.93 -3.23 -5.32
C LEU A 66 0.82 -2.26 -6.51
N THR A 67 -0.12 -2.50 -7.43
CA THR A 67 -0.46 -1.51 -8.47
C THR A 67 -1.15 -0.28 -7.87
N ALA A 68 -2.06 -0.49 -6.92
CA ALA A 68 -2.71 0.59 -6.19
C ALA A 68 -1.70 1.43 -5.40
N VAL A 69 -0.77 0.78 -4.70
CA VAL A 69 0.29 1.47 -3.95
C VAL A 69 1.26 2.21 -4.86
N GLU A 70 1.61 1.66 -6.02
CA GLU A 70 2.41 2.39 -7.00
C GLU A 70 1.76 3.74 -7.38
N TRP A 71 0.43 3.74 -7.56
CA TRP A 71 -0.33 4.97 -7.80
C TRP A 71 -0.30 5.89 -6.56
N ALA A 72 -0.60 5.37 -5.37
CA ALA A 72 -0.59 6.12 -4.11
C ALA A 72 0.76 6.83 -3.87
N MET A 73 1.86 6.12 -4.10
CA MET A 73 3.22 6.66 -4.00
C MET A 73 3.49 7.78 -5.01
N LEU A 74 2.93 7.71 -6.22
CA LEU A 74 3.02 8.83 -7.18
C LEU A 74 2.19 10.03 -6.72
N GLU A 75 1.08 9.82 -6.03
CA GLU A 75 0.29 10.90 -5.42
C GLU A 75 0.98 11.56 -4.24
N HIS A 76 1.75 10.80 -3.46
CA HIS A 76 2.66 11.36 -2.46
C HIS A 76 3.70 12.30 -3.09
N ILE A 77 4.33 11.87 -4.19
CA ILE A 77 5.32 12.70 -4.90
C ILE A 77 4.70 13.99 -5.46
N ARG A 78 3.42 13.93 -5.86
CA ARG A 78 2.65 15.09 -6.32
C ARG A 78 2.16 15.99 -5.19
N GLY A 79 2.31 15.58 -3.93
CA GLY A 79 1.82 16.30 -2.76
C GLY A 79 0.31 16.21 -2.56
N ARG A 80 -0.38 15.31 -3.26
CA ARG A 80 -1.84 15.10 -3.14
C ARG A 80 -2.21 14.11 -2.04
N LEU A 81 -1.29 13.19 -1.73
CA LEU A 81 -1.41 12.27 -0.60
C LEU A 81 -0.30 12.57 0.42
N HIS A 82 -0.65 12.58 1.71
CA HIS A 82 0.31 12.82 2.79
C HIS A 82 0.46 11.56 3.62
N GLY A 83 1.71 11.12 3.79
CA GLY A 83 2.04 9.88 4.48
C GLY A 83 2.98 10.14 5.65
N PRO A 84 3.21 9.11 6.48
CA PRO A 84 4.17 9.21 7.59
C PRO A 84 5.61 9.39 7.11
N THR A 85 5.89 9.08 5.84
CA THR A 85 7.19 9.22 5.20
C THR A 85 7.11 10.05 3.92
N ALA A 86 8.20 10.76 3.62
CA ALA A 86 8.38 11.37 2.32
C ALA A 86 8.75 10.28 1.30
N ILE A 87 7.89 10.11 0.29
CA ILE A 87 8.10 9.15 -0.80
C ILE A 87 8.89 9.78 -1.93
N THR A 88 9.87 9.06 -2.46
CA THR A 88 10.71 9.45 -3.59
C THR A 88 10.45 8.59 -4.82
N VAL A 89 10.92 9.02 -5.99
CA VAL A 89 10.85 8.23 -7.24
C VAL A 89 11.58 6.89 -7.09
N GLU A 90 12.69 6.85 -6.36
CA GLU A 90 13.44 5.61 -6.10
C GLU A 90 12.65 4.61 -5.26
N ASP A 91 11.79 5.09 -4.35
CA ASP A 91 10.88 4.22 -3.59
C ASP A 91 9.86 3.55 -4.53
N VAL A 92 9.31 4.30 -5.50
CA VAL A 92 8.36 3.78 -6.50
C VAL A 92 9.02 2.70 -7.36
N GLU A 93 10.26 2.94 -7.82
CA GLU A 93 11.02 1.96 -8.59
C GLU A 93 11.31 0.69 -7.81
N ARG A 94 11.64 0.82 -6.51
CA ARG A 94 11.79 -0.33 -5.62
C ARG A 94 10.50 -1.10 -5.44
N MET A 95 9.37 -0.41 -5.27
CA MET A 95 8.06 -1.06 -5.17
C MET A 95 7.68 -1.80 -6.46
N ARG A 96 7.93 -1.21 -7.63
CA ARG A 96 7.73 -1.89 -8.94
C ARG A 96 8.58 -3.14 -9.07
N ARG A 97 9.85 -3.08 -8.66
CA ARG A 97 10.74 -4.25 -8.65
C ARG A 97 10.23 -5.32 -7.70
N LEU A 98 9.78 -4.92 -6.50
CA LEU A 98 9.20 -5.83 -5.52
C LEU A 98 7.97 -6.53 -6.11
N ARG A 99 7.05 -5.78 -6.74
CA ARG A 99 5.87 -6.32 -7.41
C ARG A 99 6.26 -7.42 -8.39
N GLY A 100 7.14 -7.12 -9.36
CA GLY A 100 7.54 -8.10 -10.38
C GLY A 100 8.18 -9.36 -9.80
N LEU A 101 9.09 -9.23 -8.83
CA LEU A 101 9.73 -10.38 -8.19
C LEU A 101 8.75 -11.21 -7.34
N GLY A 102 7.88 -10.53 -6.58
CA GLY A 102 6.85 -11.18 -5.79
C GLY A 102 5.87 -11.95 -6.66
N SER A 103 5.41 -11.37 -7.77
CA SER A 103 4.49 -12.03 -8.70
C SER A 103 5.10 -13.25 -9.36
N SER A 104 6.38 -13.18 -9.72
CA SER A 104 7.12 -14.33 -10.22
C SER A 104 7.19 -15.44 -9.17
N ALA A 105 7.56 -15.11 -7.93
CA ALA A 105 7.64 -16.07 -6.83
C ALA A 105 6.28 -16.70 -6.49
N LEU A 106 5.20 -15.91 -6.50
CA LEU A 106 3.83 -16.34 -6.21
C LEU A 106 3.24 -17.22 -7.31
N SER A 107 3.70 -17.06 -8.55
CA SER A 107 3.28 -17.89 -9.68
C SER A 107 4.09 -19.18 -9.81
N GLY A 108 4.90 -19.54 -8.82
CA GLY A 108 5.77 -20.73 -8.83
C GLY A 108 7.08 -20.56 -9.60
N GLY A 109 7.47 -19.32 -9.91
CA GLY A 109 8.75 -18.98 -10.53
C GLY A 109 9.93 -19.04 -9.54
N GLU A 110 11.14 -18.79 -10.06
CA GLU A 110 12.36 -18.77 -9.26
C GLU A 110 12.32 -17.61 -8.24
N ARG A 111 12.68 -17.92 -6.99
CA ARG A 111 12.72 -16.92 -5.92
C ARG A 111 14.05 -16.21 -5.93
N SER A 112 14.01 -14.93 -6.28
CA SER A 112 15.18 -14.07 -6.24
C SER A 112 15.71 -13.91 -4.80
N PRO A 113 17.02 -14.06 -4.55
CA PRO A 113 17.59 -13.96 -3.21
C PRO A 113 17.48 -12.54 -2.61
N GLU A 114 17.28 -11.52 -3.44
CA GLU A 114 17.06 -10.15 -2.97
C GLU A 114 15.62 -9.88 -2.52
N LEU A 115 14.66 -10.78 -2.80
CA LEU A 115 13.23 -10.52 -2.59
C LEU A 115 12.91 -10.18 -1.13
N GLY A 116 13.47 -10.93 -0.17
CA GLY A 116 13.28 -10.66 1.26
C GLY A 116 13.84 -9.30 1.69
N THR A 117 15.06 -8.96 1.26
CA THR A 117 15.68 -7.66 1.62
C THR A 117 14.94 -6.49 0.96
N LEU A 118 14.47 -6.66 -0.27
CA LEU A 118 13.69 -5.66 -1.00
C LEU A 118 12.33 -5.42 -0.34
N ALA A 119 11.66 -6.49 0.11
CA ALA A 119 10.40 -6.42 0.84
C ALA A 119 10.53 -5.54 2.10
N LEU A 120 11.56 -5.75 2.91
CA LEU A 120 11.81 -4.95 4.12
C LEU A 120 12.02 -3.47 3.78
N ARG A 121 12.84 -3.16 2.77
CA ARG A 121 13.10 -1.78 2.34
C ARG A 121 11.86 -1.07 1.82
N CYS A 122 10.94 -1.80 1.17
CA CYS A 122 9.70 -1.21 0.67
C CYS A 122 8.72 -0.88 1.81
N MET A 123 8.64 -1.75 2.84
CA MET A 123 7.86 -1.43 4.05
C MET A 123 8.44 -0.23 4.80
N GLU A 124 9.77 -0.13 4.88
CA GLU A 124 10.47 1.04 5.43
C GLU A 124 10.18 2.31 4.65
N SER A 125 10.11 2.26 3.32
CA SER A 125 9.72 3.42 2.50
C SER A 125 8.33 3.92 2.82
N LEU A 126 7.35 3.02 2.98
CA LEU A 126 5.94 3.39 3.18
C LEU A 126 5.64 3.91 4.59
N PHE A 127 6.27 3.35 5.63
CA PHE A 127 5.90 3.64 7.04
C PHE A 127 7.09 4.10 7.91
N GLY A 128 8.27 4.24 7.31
CA GLY A 128 9.44 4.77 8.01
C GLY A 128 9.80 3.91 9.22
N PRO A 129 10.25 4.51 10.33
CA PRO A 129 10.64 3.76 11.54
C PRO A 129 9.54 2.85 12.12
N ASP A 130 8.27 3.17 11.86
CA ASP A 130 7.12 2.45 12.41
C ASP A 130 6.69 1.23 11.58
N TRP A 131 7.39 0.96 10.46
CA TRP A 131 7.06 -0.14 9.54
C TRP A 131 6.87 -1.48 10.24
N LYS A 132 7.65 -1.80 11.28
CA LYS A 132 7.55 -3.07 12.02
C LYS A 132 6.22 -3.21 12.75
N ARG A 133 5.72 -2.11 13.33
CA ARG A 133 4.44 -2.08 14.02
C ARG A 133 3.31 -2.19 13.00
N ALA A 134 3.33 -1.33 11.99
CA ALA A 134 2.34 -1.32 10.91
C ALA A 134 2.23 -2.69 10.22
N ALA A 135 3.36 -3.31 9.88
CA ALA A 135 3.41 -4.62 9.23
C ALA A 135 2.82 -5.74 10.07
N ARG A 136 3.03 -5.72 11.39
CA ARG A 136 2.47 -6.75 12.27
C ARG A 136 0.94 -6.67 12.31
N GLU A 137 0.42 -5.45 12.44
CA GLU A 137 -1.02 -5.20 12.50
C GLU A 137 -1.67 -5.48 11.13
N ALA A 138 -1.10 -4.94 10.06
CA ALA A 138 -1.53 -5.16 8.69
C ALA A 138 -1.54 -6.63 8.28
N ALA A 139 -0.52 -7.42 8.65
CA ALA A 139 -0.48 -8.84 8.34
C ALA A 139 -1.61 -9.63 9.01
N SER A 140 -2.11 -9.18 10.17
CA SER A 140 -3.29 -9.77 10.81
C SER A 140 -4.54 -9.50 9.97
N TYR A 141 -4.74 -8.25 9.53
CA TYR A 141 -5.88 -7.87 8.69
C TYR A 141 -5.85 -8.54 7.32
N ALA A 142 -4.68 -8.56 6.67
CA ALA A 142 -4.50 -9.21 5.37
C ALA A 142 -4.81 -10.72 5.42
N ARG A 143 -4.35 -11.43 6.46
CA ARG A 143 -4.69 -12.85 6.66
C ARG A 143 -6.19 -13.06 6.90
N ALA A 144 -6.83 -12.19 7.68
CA ALA A 144 -8.26 -12.29 7.93
C ALA A 144 -9.07 -12.15 6.63
N LEU A 145 -8.71 -11.20 5.75
CA LEU A 145 -9.36 -11.05 4.45
C LEU A 145 -9.13 -12.24 3.52
N SER A 146 -7.91 -12.76 3.45
CA SER A 146 -7.62 -13.95 2.65
C SER A 146 -8.44 -15.17 3.12
N GLN A 147 -8.71 -15.29 4.42
CA GLN A 147 -9.58 -16.35 4.98
C GLN A 147 -11.08 -16.14 4.71
N VAL A 148 -11.54 -14.89 4.56
CA VAL A 148 -12.92 -14.59 4.17
C VAL A 148 -13.17 -14.93 2.70
N VAL A 149 -12.18 -14.74 1.83
CA VAL A 149 -12.29 -15.04 0.39
C VAL A 149 -12.05 -16.52 0.10
N HIS A 150 -11.21 -17.20 0.90
CA HIS A 150 -10.99 -18.64 0.83
C HIS A 150 -11.33 -19.27 2.19
N PRO A 151 -12.62 -19.53 2.48
CA PRO A 151 -12.98 -20.28 3.68
C PRO A 151 -12.24 -21.61 3.63
N ARG A 152 -11.67 -22.02 4.77
CA ARG A 152 -11.04 -23.34 4.89
C ARG A 152 -12.04 -24.41 4.49
N SER A 153 -11.97 -24.89 3.26
CA SER A 153 -12.71 -26.05 2.79
C SER A 153 -12.18 -27.27 3.54
N GLY A 154 -12.85 -27.62 4.64
CA GLY A 154 -12.54 -28.82 5.39
C GLY A 154 -12.90 -28.73 6.86
N THR A 155 -14.15 -29.02 7.19
CA THR A 155 -14.56 -29.99 8.23
C THR A 155 -16.09 -30.05 8.30
N GLU A 156 -16.74 -30.45 7.21
CA GLU A 156 -18.03 -31.12 7.35
C GLU A 156 -17.73 -32.58 7.72
N GLN A 157 -17.67 -32.85 9.03
CA GLN A 157 -17.93 -34.19 9.52
C GLN A 157 -19.44 -34.40 9.44
N GLU A 158 -19.85 -35.18 8.45
CA GLU A 158 -21.21 -35.72 8.35
C GLU A 158 -21.47 -36.63 9.56
N PRO A 159 -22.47 -36.33 10.43
CA PRO A 159 -22.86 -37.26 11.47
C PRO A 159 -23.69 -38.39 10.84
N ARG A 160 -23.31 -39.64 11.15
CA ARG A 160 -24.07 -40.86 10.83
C ARG A 160 -25.42 -40.90 11.54
#